data_AF-A0A9W7PCZ4-F1
#
_entry.id   AF-A0A9W7PCZ4-F1
#
_cell.length_a   1.000
_cell.length_b   1.000
_cell.length_c   1.000
_cell.angle_alpha   90.00
_cell.angle_beta   90.00
_cell.angle_gamma   90.00
#
_symmetry.space_group_name_H-M   'P 1'
#
loop_
_entity.id
_entity.type
_entity.pdbx_description
1 polymer ?
#
loop_
_entity_poly.entity_id
_entity_poly.type
_entity_poly.pdbx_seq_one_letter_code
_entity_poly.pdbx_strand_id
1 'polypeptide(L)' 'MPFSDNVLDHRPNLENLKKIGKEDDYLFQALAYMGNASSKMSWANTVLEFVEEVPEELKEEIKKVHSGIWEMQEKLRKYK' A
#
# COMPACT_ATOMS: atom_id res chain seq x y z
N MET A 1 4.81 -5.87 28.69
CA MET A 1 3.76 -4.93 28.24
C MET A 1 2.49 -5.74 28.05
N PRO A 2 1.33 -5.30 28.57
CA PRO A 2 0.07 -5.95 28.20
C PRO A 2 -0.12 -5.77 26.68
N PHE A 3 -0.53 -6.84 26.01
CA PHE A 3 -0.97 -6.73 24.62
C PHE A 3 -2.23 -5.85 24.58
N SER A 4 -2.27 -4.89 23.66
CA SER A 4 -3.47 -4.10 23.43
C SER A 4 -4.46 -4.90 22.59
N ASP A 5 -5.72 -4.94 23.02
CA ASP A 5 -6.83 -5.54 22.27
C ASP A 5 -7.30 -4.64 21.11
N ASN A 6 -6.82 -3.39 21.02
CA ASN A 6 -7.15 -2.51 19.91
C ASN A 6 -6.31 -2.85 18.68
N VAL A 7 -6.98 -3.28 17.59
CA VAL A 7 -6.33 -3.60 16.31
C VAL A 7 -5.49 -2.43 15.76
N LEU A 8 -5.86 -1.19 16.09
CA LEU A 8 -5.14 0.00 15.66
C LEU A 8 -3.74 0.12 16.31
N ASP A 9 -3.49 -0.55 17.43
CA ASP A 9 -2.17 -0.52 18.06
C ASP A 9 -1.15 -1.42 17.36
N HIS A 10 -1.62 -2.29 16.46
CA HIS A 10 -0.79 -3.22 15.67
C HIS A 10 -0.61 -2.77 14.22
N ARG A 11 -1.03 -1.55 13.88
CA ARG A 11 -0.91 -1.01 12.51
C ARG A 11 0.56 -0.92 12.07
N PRO A 12 0.85 -1.13 10.78
CA PRO A 12 2.21 -1.00 10.26
C PRO A 12 2.82 0.37 10.54
N ASN A 13 4.10 0.42 10.91
CA ASN A 13 4.84 1.67 11.14
C ASN A 13 4.26 2.62 12.21
N LEU A 14 3.45 2.13 13.16
CA LEU A 14 2.83 2.97 14.19
C LEU A 14 3.83 3.82 14.99
N GLU A 15 4.98 3.27 15.37
CA GLU A 15 6.02 4.04 16.07
C GLU A 15 6.53 5.22 15.24
N ASN A 16 6.70 5.04 13.93
CA ASN A 16 7.14 6.12 13.05
C ASN A 16 6.04 7.15 12.83
N LEU A 17 4.77 6.72 12.74
CA LEU A 17 3.63 7.62 12.67
C LEU A 17 3.54 8.51 13.93
N LYS A 18 3.75 7.94 15.12
CA LYS A 18 3.84 8.70 16.38
C LYS A 18 4.97 9.73 16.36
N LYS A 19 6.16 9.35 15.87
CA LYS A 19 7.32 10.25 15.78
C LYS A 19 7.08 11.46 14.87
N ILE A 20 6.20 11.34 13.86
CA ILE A 20 5.88 12.43 12.93
C ILE A 20 4.52 13.10 13.24
N GLY A 21 3.86 12.75 14.34
CA GLY A 21 2.56 13.31 14.75
C GLY A 21 1.41 12.96 13.79
N LYS A 22 1.41 11.74 13.26
CA LYS A 22 0.42 11.23 12.30
C LYS A 22 -0.30 9.97 12.79
N GLU A 23 -0.25 9.65 14.08
CA GLU A 23 -0.89 8.45 14.65
C GLU A 23 -2.43 8.42 14.53
N ASP A 24 -3.05 9.60 14.43
CA ASP A 24 -4.51 9.77 14.28
C ASP A 24 -4.90 10.34 12.91
N ASP A 25 -3.93 10.61 12.03
CA ASP A 25 -4.19 11.04 10.65
C ASP A 25 -4.45 9.81 9.78
N TYR A 26 -5.66 9.25 9.88
CA TYR A 26 -6.04 8.01 9.21
C TYR A 26 -6.00 8.11 7.68
N LEU A 27 -6.27 9.29 7.11
CA LEU A 27 -6.17 9.50 5.67
C LEU A 27 -4.72 9.47 5.21
N PHE A 28 -3.81 10.14 5.95
CA PHE A 28 -2.38 10.04 5.70
C PHE A 28 -1.89 8.59 5.80
N GLN A 29 -2.33 7.86 6.82
CA GLN A 29 -1.98 6.45 7.00
C GLN A 29 -2.44 5.59 5.85
N ALA A 30 -3.69 5.71 5.41
CA ALA A 30 -4.22 4.99 4.25
C ALA A 30 -3.37 5.27 3.01
N LEU A 31 -3.08 6.54 2.73
CA LEU A 31 -2.23 6.94 1.60
C LEU A 31 -0.81 6.38 1.70
N ALA A 32 -0.22 6.35 2.90
CA ALA A 32 1.10 5.78 3.14
C ALA A 32 1.12 4.26 2.91
N TYR A 33 0.11 3.54 3.41
CA TYR A 33 -0.03 2.10 3.18
C TYR A 33 -0.25 1.76 1.71
N MET A 34 -1.09 2.53 1.01
CA MET A 34 -1.27 2.37 -0.44
C MET A 34 0.01 2.66 -1.22
N GLY A 35 0.82 3.64 -0.79
CA GLY A 35 2.12 3.93 -1.40
C GLY A 35 3.08 2.76 -1.24
N ASN A 36 3.12 2.15 -0.06
CA ASN A 36 3.90 0.92 0.17
C ASN A 36 3.39 -0.23 -0.70
N ALA A 37 2.07 -0.43 -0.80
CA ALA A 37 1.49 -1.45 -1.66
C ALA A 37 1.84 -1.23 -3.14
N SER A 38 1.73 0.00 -3.65
CA SER A 38 2.15 0.34 -5.03
C SER A 38 3.63 0.04 -5.26
N SER A 39 4.51 0.39 -4.32
CA SER A 39 5.93 0.05 -4.44
C SER A 39 6.17 -1.47 -4.53
N LYS A 40 5.47 -2.27 -3.73
CA LYS A 40 5.55 -3.73 -3.80
C LYS A 40 4.97 -4.29 -5.11
N MET A 41 3.87 -3.73 -5.60
CA MET A 41 3.29 -4.10 -6.89
C MET A 41 4.21 -3.76 -8.06
N SER A 42 4.94 -2.64 -8.00
CA SER A 42 5.97 -2.32 -8.99
C SER A 42 7.05 -3.41 -9.03
N TRP A 43 7.54 -3.85 -7.86
CA TRP A 43 8.48 -4.96 -7.80
C TRP A 43 7.89 -6.29 -8.29
N ALA A 44 6.63 -6.58 -7.95
CA ALA A 44 5.93 -7.78 -8.41
C ALA A 44 5.86 -7.83 -9.95
N ASN A 45 5.49 -6.71 -10.60
CA ASN A 45 5.50 -6.60 -12.05
C ASN A 45 6.91 -6.85 -12.61
N THR A 46 7.94 -6.19 -12.05
CA THR A 46 9.33 -6.37 -12.50
C THR A 46 9.80 -7.82 -12.44
N VAL A 47 9.51 -8.54 -11.35
CA VAL A 47 9.95 -9.94 -11.22
C VAL A 47 9.14 -10.90 -12.11
N LEU A 48 7.87 -10.60 -12.38
CA LEU A 48 7.01 -11.40 -13.26
C LEU A 48 7.43 -11.34 -14.73
N GLU A 49 8.11 -10.28 -15.17
CA GLU A 49 8.70 -10.23 -16.52
C GLU A 49 9.71 -11.37 -16.76
N PHE A 50 10.32 -11.92 -15.70
CA PHE A 50 11.27 -13.04 -15.79
C PHE A 50 10.61 -14.43 -15.69
N VAL A 51 9.29 -14.52 -15.59
CA VAL A 51 8.56 -15.79 -15.47
C VAL A 51 7.80 -16.05 -16.77
N GLU A 52 8.30 -16.97 -17.59
CA GLU A 52 7.72 -17.31 -18.91
C GLU A 52 6.42 -18.11 -18.77
N GLU A 53 6.26 -18.87 -17.68
CA GLU A 53 5.13 -19.75 -17.44
C GLU A 53 3.83 -19.00 -17.10
N VAL A 54 3.94 -17.72 -16.71
CA VAL A 54 2.78 -16.87 -16.41
C VAL A 54 2.26 -16.25 -17.70
N PRO A 55 1.00 -16.50 -18.10
CA PRO A 55 0.39 -15.87 -19.26
C PRO A 55 0.47 -14.34 -19.23
N GLU A 56 0.74 -13.73 -20.38
CA GLU A 56 0.86 -12.26 -20.50
C GLU A 56 -0.44 -11.54 -20.09
N GLU A 57 -1.60 -12.14 -20.35
CA GLU A 57 -2.89 -11.61 -19.92
C GLU A 57 -2.95 -11.41 -18.40
N LEU A 58 -2.43 -12.37 -17.61
CA LEU A 58 -2.37 -12.25 -16.16
C LEU A 58 -1.35 -11.19 -15.71
N LYS A 59 -0.23 -11.03 -16.42
CA LYS A 59 0.74 -9.95 -16.13
C LYS A 59 0.09 -8.58 -16.35
N GLU A 60 -0.69 -8.42 -17.41
CA GLU A 60 -1.45 -7.20 -17.69
C GLU A 60 -2.56 -6.94 -16.67
N GLU A 61 -3.25 -7.97 -16.17
CA GLU A 61 -4.19 -7.83 -15.06
C GLU A 61 -3.52 -7.31 -13.78
N ILE A 62 -2.32 -7.80 -13.47
CA ILE A 62 -1.56 -7.34 -12.30
C ILE A 62 -1.11 -5.88 -12.48
N LYS A 63 -0.71 -5.48 -13.70
CA LYS A 63 -0.43 -4.07 -14.04
C LYS A 63 -1.68 -3.21 -13.84
N LYS A 64 -2.87 -3.67 -14.23
CA LYS A 64 -4.14 -2.95 -13.97
C LYS A 64 -4.43 -2.78 -12.49
N VAL A 65 -4.21 -3.80 -11.67
CA VAL A 65 -4.35 -3.69 -10.20
C VAL A 65 -3.39 -2.63 -9.65
N HIS A 66 -2.14 -2.63 -10.10
CA HIS A 66 -1.16 -1.62 -9.72
C HIS A 66 -1.61 -0.20 -10.09
N SER A 67 -2.06 0.03 -11.33
CA SER A 67 -2.60 1.32 -11.77
C SER A 67 -3.82 1.76 -10.97
N GLY A 68 -4.71 0.81 -10.61
CA GLY A 68 -5.88 1.08 -9.77
C GLY A 68 -5.52 1.62 -8.38
N ILE A 69 -4.42 1.14 -7.77
CA ILE A 69 -3.92 1.69 -6.50
C ILE A 69 -3.56 3.16 -6.67
N TRP A 70 -2.81 3.50 -7.72
CA TRP A 70 -2.39 4.87 -8.00
C TRP A 70 -3.59 5.80 -8.21
N GLU A 71 -4.56 5.39 -9.03
CA GLU A 71 -5.77 6.17 -9.28
C GLU A 71 -6.56 6.45 -8.00
N MET A 72 -6.69 5.44 -7.12
CA MET A 72 -7.37 5.62 -5.84
C MET A 72 -6.58 6.56 -4.91
N GLN A 73 -5.24 6.53 -4.93
CA GLN A 73 -4.43 7.48 -4.17
C GLN A 73 -4.69 8.92 -4.63
N GLU A 74 -4.74 9.18 -5.94
CA GLU A 74 -5.05 10.53 -6.46
C GLU A 74 -6.45 10.99 -6.05
N LYS A 75 -7.44 10.09 -6.06
CA LYS A 75 -8.78 10.40 -5.59
C LYS A 75 -8.79 10.72 -4.09
N LEU A 76 -8.09 9.94 -3.27
CA LEU A 76 -8.00 10.16 -1.82
C LEU A 76 -7.25 11.44 -1.45
N ARG A 77 -6.22 11.84 -2.20
CA ARG A 77 -5.48 13.09 -1.97
C ARG A 77 -6.34 14.34 -2.06
N LYS A 78 -7.52 14.26 -2.70
CA LYS A 78 -8.49 15.37 -2.76
C LYS A 78 -9.18 15.64 -1.42
N TYR A 79 -9.08 14.72 -0.46
CA TYR A 79 -9.68 14.82 0.88
C TYR A 79 -8.66 15.13 1.98
N LYS A 80 -7.41 15.40 1.60
CA LYS A 80 -6.31 15.75 2.51
C LYS A 80 -6.22 17.26 2.65
#